data_AF-A0A2T1C5X8-F1
#
_entry.id   AF-A0A2T1C5X8-F1
#
_cell.length_a   1.000
_cell.length_b   1.000
_cell.length_c   1.000
_cell.angle_alpha   90.00
_cell.angle_beta   90.00
_cell.angle_gamma   90.00
#
_symmetry.space_group_name_H-M   'P 1'
#
loop_
_entity.id
_entity.type
_entity.pdbx_description
1 polymer ?
#
loop_
_entity_poly.entity_id
_entity_poly.type
_entity_poly.pdbx_seq_one_letter_code
_entity_poly.pdbx_strand_id
1 'polypeptide(L)'
;MSNALLDTTLSTIAAERITGFDQSFELVNQLLEEYGEDNLAETLYAQIPLEYPWEIIADLFCILIWSTSDHGKALAETTQKWLLVGQEINKIKIALHLDVYPFADREQMEQVLSKIARLYPEVAARCDELITSRKELKE
;
A
#
# COMPACT_ATOMS: atom_id res chain seq x y z
N MET A 1 -14.06 -16.95 -9.90
CA MET A 1 -13.17 -17.81 -9.09
C MET A 1 -12.01 -17.00 -8.48
N SER A 2 -12.11 -15.66 -8.44
CA SER A 2 -11.02 -14.74 -8.10
C SER A 2 -10.73 -14.60 -6.59
N ASN A 3 -11.72 -14.92 -5.74
CA ASN A 3 -11.60 -14.70 -4.30
C ASN A 3 -10.73 -15.76 -3.59
N ALA A 4 -10.64 -16.99 -4.13
CA ALA A 4 -9.88 -18.07 -3.49
C ALA A 4 -8.36 -17.87 -3.60
N LEU A 5 -7.87 -17.39 -4.75
CA LEU A 5 -6.44 -17.09 -4.93
C LEU A 5 -6.04 -15.88 -4.09
N LEU A 6 -6.88 -14.83 -4.05
CA LEU A 6 -6.64 -13.65 -3.21
C LEU A 6 -6.60 -14.02 -1.72
N ASP A 7 -7.55 -14.80 -1.24
CA ASP A 7 -7.60 -15.26 0.15
C ASP A 7 -6.37 -16.13 0.51
N THR A 8 -5.99 -17.04 -0.39
CA THR A 8 -4.76 -17.85 -0.22
C THR A 8 -3.53 -16.95 -0.16
N THR A 9 -3.44 -15.95 -1.03
CA THR A 9 -2.30 -15.02 -1.06
C THR A 9 -2.20 -14.23 0.23
N LEU A 10 -3.31 -13.66 0.72
CA LEU A 10 -3.32 -12.89 1.97
C LEU A 10 -3.00 -13.78 3.19
N SER A 11 -3.52 -15.00 3.22
CA SER A 11 -3.21 -15.98 4.28
C SER A 11 -1.74 -16.38 4.28
N THR A 12 -1.15 -16.58 3.11
CA THR A 12 0.29 -16.88 2.97
C THR A 12 1.14 -15.69 3.41
N ILE A 13 0.82 -14.47 2.96
CA ILE A 13 1.50 -13.24 3.40
C ILE A 13 1.45 -13.13 4.92
N ALA A 14 0.29 -13.36 5.54
CA ALA A 14 0.13 -13.31 6.99
C ALA A 14 1.00 -14.35 7.71
N ALA A 15 1.17 -15.55 7.15
CA ALA A 15 2.04 -16.60 7.69
C ALA A 15 3.54 -16.27 7.51
N GLU A 16 3.90 -15.58 6.43
CA GLU A 16 5.28 -15.33 6.00
C GLU A 16 5.92 -14.05 6.56
N ARG A 17 5.14 -13.15 7.19
CA ARG A 17 5.63 -11.81 7.62
C ARG A 17 6.92 -11.81 8.44
N ILE A 18 7.20 -12.88 9.18
CA ILE A 18 8.38 -13.01 10.04
C ILE A 18 9.50 -13.80 9.36
N THR A 19 9.17 -14.65 8.39
CA THR A 19 10.10 -15.61 7.77
C THR A 19 10.60 -15.19 6.40
N GLY A 20 9.98 -14.17 5.78
CA GLY A 20 10.26 -13.76 4.40
C GLY A 20 9.15 -14.22 3.44
N PHE A 21 8.96 -13.46 2.36
CA PHE A 21 7.78 -13.51 1.47
C PHE A 21 7.94 -14.42 0.25
N ASP A 22 8.73 -15.49 0.34
CA ASP A 22 9.12 -16.29 -0.84
C ASP A 22 7.91 -16.89 -1.57
N GLN A 23 6.97 -17.53 -0.85
CA GLN A 23 5.76 -18.08 -1.48
C GLN A 23 4.78 -16.97 -1.87
N SER A 24 4.75 -15.89 -1.11
CA SER A 24 3.91 -14.73 -1.41
C SER A 24 4.24 -14.11 -2.76
N PHE A 25 5.52 -14.03 -3.15
CA PHE A 25 5.92 -13.56 -4.49
C PHE A 25 5.36 -14.46 -5.61
N GLU A 26 5.42 -15.79 -5.45
CA GLU A 26 4.86 -16.71 -6.44
C GLU A 26 3.35 -16.57 -6.59
N LEU A 27 2.63 -16.38 -5.48
CA LEU A 27 1.17 -16.18 -5.48
C LEU A 27 0.77 -14.81 -6.03
N VAL A 28 1.56 -13.77 -5.76
CA VAL A 28 1.33 -12.43 -6.33
C VAL A 28 1.50 -12.44 -7.85
N ASN A 29 2.48 -13.17 -8.39
CA ASN A 29 2.60 -13.32 -9.85
C ASN A 29 1.35 -13.97 -10.46
N GLN A 30 0.76 -14.97 -9.78
CA GLN A 30 -0.51 -15.57 -10.23
C GLN A 30 -1.68 -14.59 -10.14
N LEU A 31 -1.72 -13.73 -9.10
CA LEU A 31 -2.71 -12.66 -9.03
C LEU A 31 -2.58 -11.67 -10.20
N LEU A 32 -1.35 -11.31 -10.58
CA LEU A 32 -1.11 -10.44 -11.73
C LEU A 32 -1.59 -11.06 -13.04
N GLU A 33 -1.37 -12.37 -13.23
CA GLU A 33 -1.88 -13.10 -14.40
C GLU A 33 -3.42 -13.15 -14.42
N GLU A 34 -4.07 -13.32 -13.27
CA GLU A 34 -5.54 -13.43 -13.19
C GLU A 34 -6.25 -12.07 -13.29
N TYR A 35 -5.74 -11.05 -12.60
CA TYR A 35 -6.40 -9.74 -12.46
C TYR A 35 -5.93 -8.72 -13.51
N GLY A 36 -4.76 -8.93 -14.11
CA GLY A 36 -4.06 -7.91 -14.89
C GLY A 36 -3.56 -6.76 -14.01
N GLU A 37 -2.92 -5.75 -14.63
CA GLU A 37 -2.34 -4.61 -13.89
C GLU A 37 -3.24 -3.37 -13.91
N ASP A 38 -4.24 -3.33 -14.79
CA ASP A 38 -5.15 -2.19 -14.95
C ASP A 38 -6.02 -2.00 -13.70
N ASN A 39 -5.87 -0.83 -13.05
CA ASN A 39 -6.61 -0.47 -11.84
C ASN A 39 -6.49 -1.54 -10.72
N LEU A 40 -5.34 -2.21 -10.65
CA LEU A 40 -5.16 -3.40 -9.80
C LEU A 40 -5.37 -3.09 -8.31
N ALA A 41 -4.82 -1.99 -7.81
CA ALA A 41 -4.93 -1.59 -6.40
C ALA A 41 -6.40 -1.43 -5.94
N GLU A 42 -7.23 -0.72 -6.70
CA GLU A 42 -8.67 -0.57 -6.37
C GLU A 42 -9.41 -1.90 -6.52
N THR A 43 -9.11 -2.67 -7.56
CA THR A 43 -9.76 -3.95 -7.85
C THR A 43 -9.51 -4.98 -6.76
N LEU A 44 -8.26 -5.09 -6.29
CA LEU A 44 -7.90 -5.95 -5.17
C LEU A 44 -8.53 -5.43 -3.88
N TYR A 45 -8.34 -4.16 -3.55
CA TYR A 45 -8.86 -3.59 -2.30
C TYR A 45 -10.38 -3.79 -2.15
N ALA A 46 -11.14 -3.66 -3.24
CA ALA A 46 -12.58 -3.90 -3.24
C ALA A 46 -13.00 -5.37 -3.03
N GLN A 47 -12.11 -6.32 -3.31
CA GLN A 47 -12.36 -7.76 -3.17
C GLN A 47 -11.81 -8.34 -1.86
N ILE A 48 -10.89 -7.64 -1.18
CA ILE A 48 -10.34 -8.06 0.11
C ILE A 48 -11.43 -8.00 1.19
N PRO A 49 -11.68 -9.10 1.93
CA PRO A 49 -12.59 -9.08 3.08
C PRO A 49 -12.15 -8.06 4.15
N LEU A 50 -13.11 -7.34 4.74
CA LEU A 50 -12.86 -6.32 5.76
C LEU A 50 -12.19 -6.85 7.04
N GLU A 51 -12.18 -8.16 7.23
CA GLU A 51 -11.56 -8.84 8.37
C GLU A 51 -10.03 -8.88 8.29
N TYR A 52 -9.46 -8.73 7.09
CA TYR A 52 -8.02 -8.73 6.92
C TYR A 52 -7.40 -7.45 7.53
N PRO A 53 -6.37 -7.59 8.38
CA PRO A 53 -5.64 -6.45 8.91
C PRO A 53 -5.02 -5.63 7.79
N TRP A 54 -5.05 -4.30 7.92
CA TRP A 54 -4.50 -3.38 6.91
C TRP A 54 -3.01 -3.65 6.65
N GLU A 55 -2.29 -4.17 7.64
CA GLU A 55 -0.88 -4.53 7.54
C GLU A 55 -0.64 -5.62 6.49
N ILE A 56 -1.52 -6.63 6.42
CA ILE A 56 -1.40 -7.71 5.42
C ILE A 56 -1.62 -7.15 4.02
N ILE A 57 -2.55 -6.21 3.89
CA ILE A 57 -2.86 -5.55 2.62
C ILE A 57 -1.68 -4.64 2.21
N ALA A 58 -1.03 -3.97 3.17
CA ALA A 58 0.17 -3.19 2.91
C ALA A 58 1.32 -4.08 2.42
N ASP A 59 1.55 -5.23 3.06
CA ASP A 59 2.57 -6.19 2.63
C ASP A 59 2.28 -6.72 1.21
N LEU A 60 1.03 -7.07 0.89
CA LEU A 60 0.60 -7.42 -0.47
C LEU A 60 0.97 -6.31 -1.48
N PHE A 61 0.68 -5.07 -1.14
CA PHE A 61 0.92 -3.93 -2.03
C PHE A 61 2.42 -3.65 -2.19
N CYS A 62 3.23 -3.83 -1.15
CA CYS A 62 4.69 -3.78 -1.26
C CYS A 62 5.20 -4.85 -2.23
N ILE A 63 4.73 -6.09 -2.12
CA ILE A 63 5.13 -7.17 -3.04
C ILE A 63 4.71 -6.84 -4.49
N LEU A 64 3.49 -6.32 -4.68
CA LEU A 64 2.98 -5.93 -6.00
C LEU A 64 3.81 -4.81 -6.66
N ILE A 65 4.27 -3.83 -5.88
CA ILE A 65 5.15 -2.76 -6.38
C ILE A 65 6.41 -3.34 -7.03
N TRP A 66 6.97 -4.41 -6.45
CA TRP A 66 8.17 -5.07 -6.97
C TRP A 66 7.89 -6.08 -8.08
N SER A 67 6.63 -6.49 -8.25
CA SER A 67 6.24 -7.59 -9.15
C SER A 67 5.56 -7.11 -10.45
N THR A 68 5.02 -5.90 -10.47
CA THR A 68 4.34 -5.31 -11.63
C THR A 68 5.31 -4.88 -12.73
N SER A 69 4.85 -4.95 -13.98
CA SER A 69 5.64 -4.58 -15.16
C SER A 69 6.06 -3.11 -15.19
N ASP A 70 5.29 -2.23 -14.54
CA ASP A 70 5.55 -0.80 -14.43
C ASP A 70 6.34 -0.40 -13.18
N HIS A 71 6.88 -1.38 -12.45
CA HIS A 71 7.60 -1.19 -11.18
C HIS A 71 6.76 -0.45 -10.12
N GLY A 72 5.47 -0.77 -10.04
CA GLY A 72 4.54 -0.28 -9.03
C GLY A 72 4.06 1.15 -9.26
N LYS A 73 4.28 1.71 -10.46
CA LYS A 73 3.93 3.10 -10.76
C LYS A 73 2.43 3.35 -10.64
N ALA A 74 1.60 2.51 -11.26
CA ALA A 74 0.14 2.63 -11.19
C ALA A 74 -0.40 2.41 -9.77
N LEU A 75 0.23 1.50 -9.00
CA LEU A 75 -0.09 1.30 -7.59
C LEU A 75 0.21 2.55 -6.77
N ALA A 76 1.41 3.13 -6.94
CA ALA A 76 1.81 4.34 -6.23
C ALA A 76 0.90 5.54 -6.56
N GLU A 77 0.52 5.71 -7.82
CA GLU A 77 -0.43 6.77 -8.22
C GLU A 77 -1.82 6.57 -7.57
N THR A 78 -2.25 5.31 -7.43
CA THR A 78 -3.54 4.99 -6.80
C THR A 78 -3.52 5.24 -5.30
N THR A 79 -2.47 4.79 -4.62
CA THR A 79 -2.33 4.97 -3.16
C THR A 79 -2.07 6.44 -2.81
N GLN A 80 -1.43 7.22 -3.70
CA GLN A 80 -1.36 8.68 -3.59
C GLN A 80 -2.75 9.32 -3.57
N LYS A 81 -3.66 8.88 -4.47
CA LYS A 81 -5.04 9.38 -4.52
C LYS A 81 -5.78 9.08 -3.22
N TRP A 82 -5.54 7.93 -2.59
CA TRP A 82 -6.12 7.61 -1.29
C TRP A 82 -5.71 8.62 -0.21
N LEU A 83 -4.44 9.02 -0.18
CA LEU A 83 -3.95 10.05 0.75
C LEU A 83 -4.53 11.44 0.43
N LEU A 84 -4.65 11.80 -0.85
CA LEU A 84 -5.26 13.07 -1.28
C LEU A 84 -6.74 13.17 -0.86
N VAL A 85 -7.50 12.08 -1.06
CA VAL A 85 -8.91 11.99 -0.65
C VAL A 85 -9.01 12.01 0.87
N GLY A 86 -8.25 11.15 1.56
CA GLY A 86 -8.09 11.17 3.01
C GLY A 86 -9.37 10.89 3.80
N GLN A 87 -10.23 9.98 3.32
CA GLN A 87 -11.52 9.64 3.95
C GLN A 87 -11.55 8.25 4.59
N GLU A 88 -10.79 7.30 4.05
CA GLU A 88 -10.81 5.89 4.48
C GLU A 88 -9.52 5.55 5.22
N ILE A 89 -9.63 5.29 6.52
CA ILE A 89 -8.47 5.12 7.39
C ILE A 89 -7.62 3.91 7.05
N ASN A 90 -8.21 2.80 6.60
CA ASN A 90 -7.44 1.62 6.18
C ASN A 90 -6.62 1.92 4.91
N LYS A 91 -7.21 2.61 3.92
CA LYS A 91 -6.47 3.04 2.72
C LYS A 91 -5.33 4.00 3.07
N ILE A 92 -5.54 4.90 4.03
CA ILE A 92 -4.50 5.79 4.54
C ILE A 92 -3.38 4.98 5.20
N LYS A 93 -3.71 4.05 6.11
CA LYS A 93 -2.71 3.21 6.78
C LYS A 93 -1.89 2.40 5.79
N ILE A 94 -2.52 1.77 4.81
CA ILE A 94 -1.85 1.04 3.74
C ILE A 94 -0.88 1.97 3.00
N ALA A 95 -1.38 3.09 2.48
CA ALA A 95 -0.57 4.03 1.69
C ALA A 95 0.62 4.64 2.46
N LEU A 96 0.51 4.82 3.78
CA LEU A 96 1.60 5.33 4.64
C LEU A 96 2.70 4.31 4.95
N HIS A 97 2.46 3.02 4.66
CA HIS A 97 3.38 1.92 4.97
C HIS A 97 3.93 1.22 3.73
N LEU A 98 3.72 1.79 2.54
CA LEU A 98 4.34 1.26 1.33
C LEU A 98 5.82 1.66 1.25
N ASP A 99 6.63 0.77 0.68
CA ASP A 99 8.07 1.01 0.48
C ASP A 99 8.37 2.12 -0.53
N VAL A 100 7.41 2.43 -1.41
CA VAL A 100 7.56 3.47 -2.43
C VAL A 100 6.76 4.70 -2.03
N TYR A 101 7.48 5.81 -1.99
CA TYR A 101 6.92 7.08 -1.57
C TYR A 101 6.23 7.82 -2.72
N PRO A 102 4.93 8.13 -2.62
CA PRO A 102 4.13 8.51 -3.80
C PRO A 102 4.24 9.99 -4.21
N PHE A 103 4.69 10.89 -3.33
CA PHE A 103 4.70 12.33 -3.65
C PHE A 103 6.03 12.79 -4.27
N ALA A 104 5.96 13.27 -5.51
CA ALA A 104 7.07 13.98 -6.15
C ALA A 104 7.30 15.37 -5.54
N ASP A 105 6.22 16.10 -5.25
CA ASP A 105 6.26 17.46 -4.67
C ASP A 105 6.25 17.41 -3.13
N ARG A 106 7.28 18.01 -2.52
CA ARG A 106 7.44 18.05 -1.06
C ARG A 106 6.38 18.91 -0.37
N GLU A 107 6.02 20.05 -0.94
CA GLU A 107 5.06 20.95 -0.31
C GLU A 107 3.67 20.31 -0.29
N GLN A 108 3.26 19.71 -1.40
CA GLN A 108 2.03 18.93 -1.49
C GLN A 108 2.03 17.79 -0.47
N MET A 109 3.15 17.06 -0.36
CA MET A 109 3.31 16.00 0.63
C MET A 109 3.12 16.51 2.06
N GLU A 110 3.82 17.57 2.45
CA GLU A 110 3.73 18.15 3.80
C GLU A 110 2.30 18.59 4.11
N GLN A 111 1.61 19.22 3.14
CA GLN A 111 0.22 19.64 3.29
C GLN A 111 -0.74 18.46 3.48
N VAL A 112 -0.62 17.41 2.65
CA VAL A 112 -1.47 16.22 2.73
C VAL A 112 -1.25 15.46 4.03
N LEU A 113 0.00 15.18 4.39
CA LEU A 113 0.33 14.44 5.60
C LEU A 113 -0.05 15.22 6.86
N SER A 114 0.18 16.55 6.89
CA SER A 114 -0.25 17.40 8.01
C SER A 114 -1.78 17.40 8.15
N LYS A 115 -2.52 17.36 7.04
CA LYS A 115 -3.99 17.26 7.06
C LYS A 115 -4.42 15.90 7.61
N ILE A 116 -3.83 14.81 7.15
CA ILE A 116 -4.13 13.44 7.61
C ILE A 116 -3.84 13.30 9.11
N ALA A 117 -2.67 13.75 9.57
CA ALA A 117 -2.27 13.70 10.98
C ALA A 117 -3.27 14.42 11.91
N ARG A 118 -3.87 15.52 11.44
CA ARG A 118 -4.91 16.26 12.19
C ARG A 118 -6.25 15.52 12.22
N LEU A 119 -6.62 14.84 11.13
CA LEU A 119 -7.88 14.11 11.03
C LEU A 119 -7.83 12.75 11.72
N TYR A 120 -6.67 12.09 11.71
CA TYR A 120 -6.47 10.74 12.20
C TYR A 120 -5.24 10.70 13.14
N PRO A 121 -5.43 10.98 14.44
CA PRO A 121 -4.33 11.01 15.41
C PRO A 121 -3.52 9.71 15.49
N GLU A 122 -4.13 8.57 15.18
CA GLU A 122 -3.46 7.26 15.19
C GLU A 122 -2.36 7.08 14.12
N VAL A 123 -2.39 7.86 13.04
CA VAL A 123 -1.34 7.84 12.01
C VAL A 123 -0.46 9.10 12.03
N ALA A 124 -0.67 10.00 12.99
CA ALA A 124 0.04 11.28 13.06
C ALA A 124 1.55 11.08 13.21
N ALA A 125 1.99 10.19 14.11
CA ALA A 125 3.40 9.88 14.30
C ALA A 125 4.06 9.42 12.99
N ARG A 126 3.40 8.54 12.24
CA ARG A 126 3.90 8.06 10.94
C ARG A 126 3.96 9.18 9.90
N CYS A 127 2.97 10.06 9.87
CA CYS A 127 2.99 11.23 9.00
C CYS A 127 4.18 12.16 9.31
N ASP A 128 4.45 12.40 10.59
CA ASP A 128 5.55 13.26 11.04
C ASP A 128 6.92 12.65 10.73
N GLU A 129 7.09 11.34 10.89
CA GLU A 129 8.28 10.59 10.47
C GLU A 129 8.56 10.81 8.99
N LEU A 130 7.56 10.59 8.12
CA LEU A 130 7.71 10.73 6.68
C LEU A 130 8.02 12.18 6.25
N ILE A 131 7.41 13.17 6.92
CA ILE A 131 7.75 14.58 6.73
C ILE A 131 9.21 14.85 7.11
N THR A 132 9.69 14.26 8.19
CA THR A 132 11.05 14.49 8.72
C THR A 132 12.10 13.81 7.85
N SER A 133 11.93 12.53 7.50
CA SER A 133 12.89 11.80 6.64
C SER A 133 13.08 12.48 5.29
N ARG A 134 12.03 13.10 4.72
CA ARG A 134 12.15 13.83 3.45
C ARG A 134 12.92 15.15 3.59
N LYS A 135 12.96 15.75 4.79
CA LYS A 135 13.80 16.93 5.07
C LYS A 135 15.28 16.56 5.18
N GLU A 136 15.58 15.37 5.70
CA GLU A 136 16.94 14.87 5.91
C GLU A 136 17.62 14.39 4.61
N LEU A 137 16.86 13.92 3.62
CA LEU A 137 17.38 13.58 2.28
C LEU A 137 17.90 14.79 1.46
N LYS A 138 18.08 15.96 2.08
CA LYS A 138 18.63 17.19 1.48
C LYS A 138 20.09 17.46 1.84
N GLU A 139 20.80 16.52 2.45
CA GLU A 139 22.27 16.58 2.63
C GLU A 139 22.99 15.60 1.68
#